data_AF-A0A9E7D7C0-F1
#
_entry.id   AF-A0A9E7D7C0-F1
#
_cell.length_a   1.000
_cell.length_b   1.000
_cell.length_c   1.000
_cell.angle_alpha   90.00
_cell.angle_beta   90.00
_cell.angle_gamma   90.00
#
_symmetry.space_group_name_H-M   'P 1'
#
loop_
_entity.id
_entity.type
_entity.pdbx_description
1 polymer ?
#
loop_
_entity_poly.entity_id
_entity_poly.type
_entity_poly.pdbx_seq_one_letter_code
_entity_poly.pdbx_strand_id
1 'polypeptide(L)'
;MIQPDFALTPEEQKLLAEIKFKVSEFSGYKDAQRNGKTVNALVKSLLKRKAIPAIRVKWFTDPELNPGGRGKSRKDIFDCNGSSGDEMLEHPSFLEFLFRFLCGPDLPKVAITTFRAAVVGYGKVTSGDIDGLRKTARSLTRQYQLNAHSAADDFYLLALECGVWHSYAESIRETVRSVR
;
A
#
# COMPACT_ATOMS: atom_id res chain seq x y z
N MET A 1 7.74 14.56 5.28
CA MET A 1 6.93 14.16 6.44
C MET A 1 5.84 13.24 5.96
N ILE A 2 5.54 12.18 6.72
CA ILE A 2 4.45 11.24 6.42
C ILE A 2 3.14 11.89 6.83
N GLN A 3 2.16 11.89 5.94
CA GLN A 3 0.85 12.51 6.16
C GLN A 3 -0.22 11.44 5.96
N PRO A 4 -0.76 10.85 7.05
CA PRO A 4 -1.83 9.86 6.96
C PRO A 4 -3.10 10.43 6.33
N ASP A 5 -3.85 9.59 5.60
CA ASP A 5 -5.10 9.98 4.94
C ASP A 5 -6.29 10.10 5.90
N PHE A 6 -6.10 9.74 7.17
CA PHE A 6 -7.11 9.75 8.20
C PHE A 6 -6.56 10.34 9.49
N ALA A 7 -7.45 10.84 10.35
CA ALA A 7 -7.08 11.45 11.62
C ALA A 7 -6.43 10.42 12.56
N LEU A 8 -5.29 10.79 13.13
CA LEU A 8 -4.61 10.06 14.22
C LEU A 8 -4.95 10.69 15.56
N THR A 9 -5.08 9.87 16.62
CA THR A 9 -5.17 10.40 17.99
C THR A 9 -3.84 11.05 18.41
N PRO A 10 -3.82 11.90 19.44
CA PRO A 10 -2.57 12.50 19.93
C PRO A 10 -1.50 11.47 20.28
N GLU A 11 -1.89 10.30 20.82
CA GLU A 11 -0.99 9.20 21.15
C GLU A 11 -0.43 8.54 19.88
N GLU A 12 -1.27 8.29 18.88
CA GLU A 12 -0.86 7.73 17.59
C GLU A 12 0.07 8.68 16.82
N GLN A 13 -0.15 10.00 16.92
CA GLN A 13 0.74 11.01 16.34
C GLN A 13 2.12 10.99 16.99
N LYS A 14 2.18 10.83 18.32
CA LYS A 14 3.46 10.68 19.04
C LYS A 14 4.20 9.41 18.59
N LEU A 15 3.49 8.28 18.50
CA LEU A 15 4.07 7.04 18.00
C LEU A 15 4.59 7.21 16.56
N LEU A 16 3.80 7.80 15.66
CA LEU A 16 4.22 8.03 14.28
C LEU A 16 5.45 8.93 14.16
N ALA A 17 5.55 9.96 15.01
CA ALA A 17 6.69 10.88 15.02
C ALA A 17 8.00 10.21 15.44
N GLU A 18 7.95 9.12 16.22
CA GLU A 18 9.13 8.34 16.62
C GLU A 18 9.56 7.29 15.59
N ILE A 19 8.68 6.91 14.65
CA ILE A 19 8.96 5.84 13.69
C ILE A 19 9.90 6.34 12.58
N LYS A 20 11.01 5.62 12.42
CA LYS A 20 11.90 5.68 11.27
C LYS A 20 11.41 4.71 10.20
N PHE A 21 11.20 5.23 8.99
CA PHE A 21 10.65 4.44 7.87
C PHE A 21 11.72 3.88 6.95
N LYS A 22 12.97 4.33 7.08
CA LYS A 22 14.08 3.80 6.28
C LYS A 22 15.04 3.02 7.17
N VAL A 23 15.37 1.79 6.76
CA VAL A 23 16.33 0.94 7.47
C VAL A 23 17.71 1.60 7.60
N SER A 24 18.09 2.44 6.63
CA SER A 24 19.34 3.22 6.68
C SER A 24 19.38 4.28 7.79
N GLU A 25 18.25 4.60 8.42
CA GLU A 25 18.17 5.53 9.56
C GLU A 25 18.42 4.82 10.91
N PHE A 26 18.51 3.49 10.91
CA PHE A 26 18.75 2.72 12.12
C PHE A 26 20.22 2.78 12.52
N SER A 27 20.49 3.10 13.78
CA SER A 27 21.86 3.12 14.31
C SER A 27 22.37 1.73 14.71
N GLY A 28 21.54 0.69 14.59
CA GLY A 28 21.87 -0.70 14.90
C GLY A 28 20.65 -1.53 15.32
N TYR A 29 20.90 -2.78 15.69
CA TYR A 29 19.83 -3.75 16.02
C TYR A 29 18.88 -3.28 17.13
N LYS A 30 19.40 -2.68 18.21
CA LYS A 30 18.55 -2.17 19.32
C LYS A 30 17.60 -1.06 18.87
N ASP A 31 18.05 -0.22 17.95
CA ASP A 31 17.23 0.86 17.40
C ASP A 31 16.14 0.29 16.49
N ALA A 32 16.47 -0.69 15.65
CA ALA A 32 15.50 -1.43 14.84
C ALA A 32 14.43 -2.11 15.71
N GLN A 33 14.82 -2.75 16.81
CA GLN A 33 13.89 -3.39 17.74
C GLN A 33 12.97 -2.37 18.43
N ARG A 34 13.52 -1.22 18.87
CA ARG A 34 12.70 -0.14 19.44
C ARG A 34 11.70 0.38 18.41
N ASN A 35 12.16 0.64 17.19
CA ASN A 35 11.32 1.11 16.09
C ASN A 35 10.18 0.11 15.80
N GLY A 36 10.50 -1.19 15.74
CA GLY A 36 9.52 -2.26 15.57
C GLY A 36 8.43 -2.25 16.64
N LYS A 37 8.80 -2.11 17.92
CA LYS A 37 7.82 -2.00 19.02
C LYS A 37 6.90 -0.80 18.88
N THR A 38 7.44 0.36 18.46
CA THR A 38 6.65 1.56 18.19
C THR A 38 5.68 1.33 17.03
N VAL A 39 6.12 0.67 15.95
CA VAL A 39 5.27 0.26 14.83
C VAL A 39 4.15 -0.66 15.29
N ASN A 40 4.47 -1.69 16.06
CA ASN A 40 3.48 -2.64 16.60
C ASN A 40 2.40 -1.91 17.41
N ALA A 41 2.81 -1.04 18.33
CA ALA A 41 1.90 -0.25 19.16
C ALA A 41 0.96 0.64 18.32
N LEU A 42 1.50 1.32 17.30
CA LEU A 42 0.72 2.15 16.39
C LEU A 42 -0.30 1.31 15.62
N VAL A 43 0.13 0.21 14.99
CA VAL A 43 -0.74 -0.66 14.19
C VAL A 43 -1.86 -1.25 15.03
N LYS A 44 -1.57 -1.73 16.25
CA LYS A 44 -2.59 -2.23 17.16
C LYS A 44 -3.62 -1.17 17.53
N SER A 45 -3.18 0.05 17.84
CA SER A 45 -4.09 1.18 18.11
C SER A 45 -5.03 1.45 16.93
N LEU A 46 -4.46 1.52 15.73
CA LEU A 46 -5.19 1.79 14.49
C LEU A 46 -6.21 0.68 14.18
N LEU A 47 -5.81 -0.58 14.31
CA LEU A 47 -6.70 -1.73 14.07
C LEU A 47 -7.83 -1.79 15.11
N LYS A 48 -7.52 -1.54 16.39
CA LYS A 48 -8.52 -1.55 17.49
C LYS A 48 -9.69 -0.62 17.21
N ARG A 49 -9.41 0.58 16.67
CA ARG A 49 -10.45 1.57 16.32
C ARG A 49 -10.91 1.51 14.86
N LYS A 50 -10.43 0.53 14.08
CA LYS A 50 -10.73 0.37 12.64
C LYS A 50 -10.43 1.63 11.81
N ALA A 51 -9.30 2.29 12.13
CA ALA A 51 -8.87 3.52 11.46
C ALA A 51 -8.44 3.30 10.01
N ILE A 52 -7.75 2.17 9.78
CA ILE A 52 -7.18 1.84 8.48
C ILE A 52 -8.33 1.48 7.53
N PRO A 53 -8.39 2.07 6.32
CA PRO A 53 -9.35 1.67 5.31
C PRO A 53 -9.38 0.15 5.11
N ALA A 54 -10.58 -0.44 5.18
CA ALA A 54 -10.75 -1.90 5.16
C ALA A 54 -10.11 -2.55 3.93
N ILE A 55 -10.12 -1.88 2.79
CA ILE A 55 -9.49 -2.37 1.55
C ILE A 55 -7.96 -2.49 1.66
N ARG A 56 -7.30 -1.60 2.42
CA ARG A 56 -5.84 -1.67 2.66
C ARG A 56 -5.49 -2.85 3.56
N VAL A 57 -6.32 -3.10 4.57
CA VAL A 57 -6.20 -4.29 5.43
C VAL A 57 -6.36 -5.55 4.58
N LYS A 58 -7.42 -5.62 3.76
CA LYS A 58 -7.64 -6.74 2.82
C LYS A 58 -6.49 -6.91 1.84
N TRP A 59 -5.98 -5.84 1.25
CA TRP A 59 -4.83 -5.90 0.34
C TRP A 59 -3.59 -6.57 0.98
N PHE A 60 -3.44 -6.47 2.29
CA PHE A 60 -2.37 -7.15 3.03
C PHE A 60 -2.71 -8.60 3.38
N THR A 61 -3.95 -8.88 3.79
CA THR A 61 -4.35 -10.18 4.38
C THR A 61 -5.02 -11.15 3.40
N ASP A 62 -5.51 -10.67 2.26
CA ASP A 62 -6.28 -11.45 1.29
C ASP A 62 -5.37 -11.98 0.18
N PRO A 63 -5.28 -13.30 -0.02
CA PRO A 63 -4.51 -13.90 -1.11
C PRO A 63 -4.96 -13.47 -2.51
N GLU A 64 -6.26 -13.18 -2.72
CA GLU A 64 -6.77 -12.73 -4.02
C GLU A 64 -6.28 -11.33 -4.39
N LEU A 65 -5.89 -10.54 -3.39
CA LEU A 65 -5.38 -9.19 -3.56
C LEU A 65 -3.85 -9.12 -3.61
N ASN A 66 -3.19 -10.26 -3.81
CA ASN A 66 -1.74 -10.35 -4.00
C ASN A 66 -1.37 -10.97 -5.37
N PRO A 67 -1.52 -10.23 -6.48
CA PRO A 67 -1.17 -10.73 -7.81
C PRO A 67 0.28 -11.25 -7.88
N GLY A 68 0.45 -12.50 -8.30
CA GLY A 68 1.75 -13.19 -8.31
C GLY A 68 2.16 -13.81 -6.98
N GLY A 69 1.34 -13.71 -5.93
CA GLY A 69 1.57 -14.30 -4.61
C GLY A 69 1.40 -15.82 -4.53
N ARG A 70 1.06 -16.49 -5.64
CA ARG A 70 0.89 -17.96 -5.74
C ARG A 70 -0.07 -18.52 -4.68
N GLY A 71 -1.21 -17.85 -4.47
CA GLY A 71 -2.21 -18.24 -3.48
C GLY A 71 -1.89 -17.82 -2.04
N LYS A 72 -0.87 -16.99 -1.82
CA LYS A 72 -0.52 -16.43 -0.50
C LYS A 72 -0.80 -14.93 -0.46
N SER A 73 -1.34 -14.46 0.66
CA SER A 73 -1.41 -13.03 0.96
C SER A 73 -0.02 -12.46 1.32
N ARG A 74 0.08 -11.14 1.45
CA ARG A 74 1.31 -10.49 1.95
C ARG A 74 1.58 -10.89 3.40
N LYS A 75 0.54 -11.04 4.21
CA LYS A 75 0.63 -11.59 5.57
C LYS A 75 1.17 -13.02 5.58
N ASP A 76 0.65 -13.90 4.73
CA ASP A 76 1.08 -15.31 4.71
C ASP A 76 2.56 -15.46 4.34
N ILE A 77 3.10 -14.52 3.56
CA ILE A 77 4.54 -14.48 3.25
C ILE A 77 5.36 -14.24 4.52
N PHE A 78 4.92 -13.37 5.42
CA PHE A 78 5.58 -13.18 6.72
C PHE A 78 5.47 -14.44 7.60
N ASP A 79 4.28 -15.01 7.69
CA ASP A 79 4.04 -16.23 8.47
C ASP A 79 4.93 -17.39 7.96
N CYS A 80 5.08 -17.55 6.64
CA CYS A 80 5.96 -18.55 6.03
C CYS A 80 7.45 -18.30 6.31
N ASN A 81 7.85 -17.04 6.48
CA ASN A 81 9.22 -16.65 6.78
C ASN A 81 9.52 -16.68 8.29
N GLY A 82 8.60 -17.18 9.12
CA GLY A 82 8.78 -17.34 10.55
C GLY A 82 8.60 -16.05 11.35
N SER A 83 8.03 -14.99 10.77
CA SER A 83 7.66 -13.76 11.49
C SER A 83 6.14 -13.68 11.57
N SER A 84 5.56 -14.05 12.71
CA SER A 84 4.10 -14.11 12.88
C SER A 84 3.61 -13.19 13.99
N GLY A 85 2.34 -12.80 13.92
CA GLY A 85 1.70 -11.96 14.93
C GLY A 85 2.45 -10.65 15.18
N ASP A 86 2.95 -10.47 16.40
CA ASP A 86 3.66 -9.24 16.81
C ASP A 86 5.03 -9.09 16.15
N GLU A 87 5.75 -10.19 15.95
CA GLU A 87 7.08 -10.19 15.32
C GLU A 87 7.01 -9.71 13.87
N MET A 88 5.92 -10.03 13.16
CA MET A 88 5.65 -9.50 11.82
C MET A 88 5.60 -7.97 11.83
N LEU A 89 4.88 -7.37 12.78
CA LEU A 89 4.74 -5.91 12.87
C LEU A 89 6.03 -5.22 13.29
N GLU A 90 6.88 -5.93 14.06
CA GLU A 90 8.18 -5.42 14.49
C GLU A 90 9.27 -5.54 13.41
N HIS A 91 9.02 -6.32 12.35
CA HIS A 91 10.00 -6.57 11.30
C HIS A 91 10.22 -5.32 10.40
N PRO A 92 11.47 -4.95 10.05
CA PRO A 92 11.75 -3.77 9.22
C PRO A 92 11.04 -3.76 7.86
N SER A 93 10.89 -4.92 7.21
CA SER A 93 10.12 -5.03 5.95
C SER A 93 8.64 -4.70 6.09
N PHE A 94 8.11 -4.64 7.32
CA PHE A 94 6.73 -4.24 7.55
C PHE A 94 6.49 -2.73 7.34
N LEU A 95 7.54 -1.91 7.40
CA LEU A 95 7.45 -0.45 7.26
C LEU A 95 6.81 -0.02 5.93
N GLU A 96 7.06 -0.77 4.87
CA GLU A 96 6.47 -0.54 3.56
C GLU A 96 4.94 -0.74 3.58
N PHE A 97 4.44 -1.74 4.33
CA PHE A 97 3.00 -1.98 4.49
C PHE A 97 2.37 -0.96 5.45
N LEU A 98 3.10 -0.58 6.51
CA LEU A 98 2.69 0.50 7.40
C LEU A 98 2.48 1.81 6.63
N PHE A 99 3.41 2.16 5.74
CA PHE A 99 3.27 3.35 4.90
C PHE A 99 1.97 3.31 4.10
N ARG A 100 1.71 2.18 3.42
CA ARG A 100 0.48 2.01 2.63
C ARG A 100 -0.79 1.98 3.47
N PHE A 101 -0.73 1.49 4.70
CA PHE A 101 -1.86 1.58 5.63
C PHE A 101 -2.20 3.03 5.94
N LEU A 102 -1.18 3.86 6.25
CA LEU A 102 -1.35 5.26 6.64
C LEU A 102 -1.70 6.17 5.45
N CYS A 103 -0.95 6.07 4.35
CA CYS A 103 -0.94 7.04 3.25
C CYS A 103 -1.46 6.48 1.92
N GLY A 104 -1.73 5.18 1.86
CA GLY A 104 -2.17 4.55 0.61
C GLY A 104 -1.05 4.41 -0.42
N PRO A 105 -1.38 4.44 -1.72
CA PRO A 105 -0.43 4.22 -2.80
C PRO A 105 0.64 5.31 -2.87
N ASP A 106 1.91 4.93 -3.03
CA ASP A 106 3.04 5.87 -3.13
C ASP A 106 3.20 6.43 -4.55
N LEU A 107 2.24 7.25 -4.97
CA LEU A 107 2.21 7.91 -6.27
C LEU A 107 2.16 9.43 -6.10
N PRO A 108 2.65 10.22 -7.09
CA PRO A 108 2.46 11.65 -7.09
C PRO A 108 0.98 12.01 -6.91
N LYS A 109 0.68 12.99 -6.03
CA LYS A 109 -0.72 13.39 -5.72
C LYS A 109 -1.52 13.69 -6.99
N VAL A 110 -0.90 14.32 -7.98
CA VAL A 110 -1.54 14.60 -9.28
C VAL A 110 -1.88 13.32 -10.03
N ALA A 111 -1.00 12.31 -10.03
CA ALA A 111 -1.29 11.02 -10.65
C ALA A 111 -2.44 10.29 -9.95
N ILE A 112 -2.48 10.32 -8.61
CA ILE A 112 -3.59 9.77 -7.82
C ILE A 112 -4.91 10.43 -8.20
N THR A 113 -4.96 11.77 -8.16
CA THR A 113 -6.19 12.52 -8.48
C THR A 113 -6.64 12.30 -9.93
N THR A 114 -5.72 12.32 -10.89
CA THR A 114 -6.03 12.07 -12.31
C THR A 114 -6.58 10.67 -12.53
N PHE A 115 -5.97 9.65 -11.92
CA PHE A 115 -6.45 8.28 -12.06
C PHE A 115 -7.82 8.09 -11.37
N ARG A 116 -8.02 8.65 -10.17
CA ARG A 116 -9.33 8.66 -9.50
C ARG A 116 -10.41 9.31 -10.35
N ALA A 117 -10.11 10.46 -10.95
CA ALA A 117 -11.03 11.15 -11.85
C ALA A 117 -11.37 10.31 -13.08
N ALA A 118 -10.39 9.58 -13.65
CA ALA A 118 -10.63 8.65 -14.75
C ALA A 118 -11.60 7.53 -14.33
N VAL A 119 -11.39 6.90 -13.16
CA VAL A 119 -12.31 5.86 -12.64
C VAL A 119 -13.73 6.41 -12.45
N VAL A 120 -13.87 7.59 -11.82
CA VAL A 120 -15.16 8.25 -11.61
C VAL A 120 -15.84 8.57 -12.95
N GLY A 121 -15.09 8.96 -13.98
CA GLY A 121 -15.62 9.27 -15.31
C GLY A 121 -16.32 8.08 -15.99
N TYR A 122 -15.97 6.85 -15.64
CA TYR A 122 -16.64 5.64 -16.13
C TYR A 122 -17.83 5.21 -15.25
N GLY A 123 -17.98 5.78 -14.05
CA GLY A 123 -18.98 5.34 -13.07
C GLY A 123 -18.70 3.91 -12.61
N LYS A 124 -19.58 2.96 -12.97
CA LYS A 124 -19.35 1.54 -12.67
C LYS A 124 -18.41 0.95 -13.72
N VAL A 125 -17.15 0.75 -13.35
CA VAL A 125 -16.13 0.17 -14.23
C VAL A 125 -16.55 -1.20 -14.74
N THR A 126 -16.58 -1.35 -16.05
CA THR A 126 -16.82 -2.61 -16.77
C THR A 126 -15.56 -3.08 -17.51
N SER A 127 -15.62 -4.26 -18.12
CA SER A 127 -14.51 -4.77 -18.94
C SER A 127 -14.14 -3.86 -20.11
N GLY A 128 -15.09 -3.10 -20.68
CA GLY A 128 -14.84 -2.18 -21.79
C GLY A 128 -14.02 -0.95 -21.41
N ASP A 129 -14.06 -0.56 -20.13
CA ASP A 129 -13.40 0.67 -19.64
C ASP A 129 -11.92 0.43 -19.27
N ILE A 130 -11.52 -0.83 -19.14
CA ILE A 130 -10.20 -1.22 -18.63
C ILE A 130 -9.09 -0.71 -19.53
N ASP A 131 -9.29 -0.68 -20.84
CA ASP A 131 -8.29 -0.16 -21.76
C ASP A 131 -8.02 1.33 -21.56
N GLY A 132 -9.04 2.11 -21.19
CA GLY A 132 -8.89 3.52 -20.82
C GLY A 132 -8.09 3.70 -19.54
N LEU A 133 -8.39 2.91 -18.50
CA LEU A 133 -7.67 2.95 -17.23
C LEU A 133 -6.21 2.47 -17.36
N ARG A 134 -5.96 1.41 -18.14
CA ARG A 134 -4.61 0.92 -18.50
C ARG A 134 -3.79 2.01 -19.19
N LYS A 135 -4.37 2.68 -20.20
CA LYS A 135 -3.71 3.79 -20.92
C LYS A 135 -3.40 4.95 -19.97
N THR A 136 -4.34 5.30 -19.10
CA THR A 136 -4.17 6.36 -18.10
C THR A 136 -3.02 6.05 -17.15
N ALA A 137 -3.03 4.88 -16.51
CA ALA A 137 -1.95 4.46 -15.61
C ALA A 137 -0.59 4.45 -16.31
N ARG A 138 -0.52 3.84 -17.51
CA ARG A 138 0.71 3.79 -18.33
C ARG A 138 1.25 5.19 -18.67
N SER A 139 0.35 6.11 -19.03
CA SER A 139 0.71 7.51 -19.34
C SER A 139 1.27 8.21 -18.11
N LEU A 140 0.63 8.05 -16.96
CA LEU A 140 1.07 8.64 -15.70
C LEU A 140 2.44 8.09 -15.27
N THR A 141 2.66 6.77 -15.38
CA THR A 141 3.98 6.15 -15.10
C THR A 141 5.08 6.79 -15.92
N ARG A 142 4.86 7.01 -17.23
CA ARG A 142 5.85 7.65 -18.12
C ARG A 142 6.03 9.13 -17.82
N GLN A 143 4.93 9.86 -17.69
CA GLN A 143 4.93 11.30 -17.48
C GLN A 143 5.71 11.69 -16.23
N TYR A 144 5.54 10.92 -15.14
CA TYR A 144 6.22 11.16 -13.87
C TYR A 144 7.49 10.32 -13.67
N GLN A 145 7.95 9.63 -14.72
CA GLN A 145 9.17 8.80 -14.70
C GLN A 145 9.21 7.82 -13.52
N LEU A 146 8.06 7.22 -13.20
CA LEU A 146 7.93 6.32 -12.06
C LEU A 146 8.61 4.99 -12.35
N ASN A 147 9.20 4.38 -11.32
CA ASN A 147 9.68 3.01 -11.43
C ASN A 147 8.50 2.08 -11.72
N ALA A 148 8.54 1.39 -12.86
CA ALA A 148 7.42 0.58 -13.34
C ALA A 148 7.01 -0.54 -12.37
N HIS A 149 7.96 -1.13 -11.63
CA HIS A 149 7.66 -2.21 -10.71
C HIS A 149 6.94 -1.70 -9.46
N SER A 150 7.47 -0.66 -8.78
CA SER A 150 6.82 -0.12 -7.60
C SER A 150 5.50 0.56 -7.95
N ALA A 151 5.48 1.37 -9.02
CA ALA A 151 4.28 2.06 -9.46
C ALA A 151 3.14 1.11 -9.84
N ALA A 152 3.45 -0.08 -10.36
CA ALA A 152 2.42 -1.05 -10.68
C ALA A 152 1.65 -1.52 -9.43
N ASP A 153 2.36 -1.81 -8.34
CA ASP A 153 1.73 -2.21 -7.07
C ASP A 153 0.94 -1.06 -6.44
N ASP A 154 1.41 0.18 -6.60
CA ASP A 154 0.68 1.35 -6.12
C ASP A 154 -0.55 1.69 -6.97
N PHE A 155 -0.50 1.56 -8.31
CA PHE A 155 -1.68 1.67 -9.17
C PHE A 155 -2.69 0.54 -8.91
N TYR A 156 -2.20 -0.66 -8.59
CA TYR A 156 -3.06 -1.76 -8.18
C TYR A 156 -3.84 -1.42 -6.91
N LEU A 157 -3.14 -0.96 -5.85
CA LEU A 157 -3.78 -0.54 -4.60
C LEU A 157 -4.75 0.62 -4.84
N LEU A 158 -4.36 1.62 -5.66
CA LEU A 158 -5.23 2.75 -6.00
C LEU A 158 -6.52 2.30 -6.70
N ALA A 159 -6.43 1.36 -7.64
CA ALA A 159 -7.61 0.82 -8.32
C ALA A 159 -8.55 0.12 -7.34
N LEU A 160 -8.01 -0.70 -6.43
CA LEU A 160 -8.79 -1.34 -5.37
C LEU A 160 -9.47 -0.30 -4.45
N GLU A 161 -8.75 0.76 -4.06
CA GLU A 161 -9.32 1.85 -3.26
C GLU A 161 -10.46 2.58 -3.98
N CYS A 162 -10.43 2.64 -5.31
CA CYS A 162 -11.50 3.21 -6.13
C CYS A 162 -12.66 2.23 -6.36
N GLY A 163 -12.63 1.03 -5.77
CA GLY A 163 -13.67 0.01 -5.93
C GLY A 163 -13.59 -0.77 -7.25
N VAL A 164 -12.46 -0.70 -7.97
CA VAL A 164 -12.24 -1.50 -9.18
C VAL A 164 -12.06 -2.97 -8.78
N TRP A 165 -12.74 -3.87 -9.48
CA TRP A 165 -12.67 -5.30 -9.24
C TRP A 165 -11.23 -5.83 -9.38
N HIS A 166 -10.83 -6.78 -8.54
CA HIS A 166 -9.42 -7.19 -8.38
C HIS A 166 -8.78 -7.68 -9.69
N SER A 167 -9.50 -8.41 -10.54
CA SER A 167 -8.97 -8.88 -11.84
C SER A 167 -8.73 -7.75 -12.84
N TYR A 168 -9.53 -6.69 -12.77
CA TYR A 168 -9.34 -5.48 -13.58
C TYR A 168 -8.16 -4.67 -13.05
N ALA A 169 -8.05 -4.52 -11.73
CA ALA A 169 -6.91 -3.87 -11.08
C ALA A 169 -5.59 -4.59 -11.41
N GLU A 170 -5.57 -5.93 -11.37
CA GLU A 170 -4.41 -6.74 -11.76
C GLU A 170 -4.00 -6.47 -13.20
N SER A 171 -4.97 -6.30 -14.09
CA SER A 171 -4.64 -6.01 -15.48
C SER A 171 -4.04 -4.61 -15.71
N ILE A 172 -4.45 -3.62 -14.91
CA ILE A 172 -3.83 -2.30 -14.88
C ILE A 172 -2.39 -2.42 -14.38
N ARG A 173 -2.18 -3.17 -13.29
CA ARG A 173 -0.86 -3.47 -12.73
C ARG A 173 0.09 -4.05 -13.78
N GLU A 174 -0.31 -5.11 -14.48
CA GLU A 174 0.54 -5.76 -15.49
C GLU A 174 0.87 -4.81 -16.66
N THR A 175 -0.06 -3.93 -17.03
CA THR A 175 0.22 -2.90 -18.03
C THR A 175 1.30 -1.94 -17.57
N VAL A 176 1.25 -1.48 -16.31
CA VAL A 176 2.27 -0.59 -15.74
C VAL A 176 3.62 -1.30 -15.62
N ARG A 177 3.66 -2.58 -15.22
CA ARG A 177 4.90 -3.37 -15.17
C ARG A 177 5.59 -3.51 -16.52
N SER A 178 4.83 -3.45 -17.62
CA SER A 178 5.36 -3.52 -18.98
C SER A 178 5.98 -2.22 -19.50
N VAL A 179 5.92 -1.14 -18.71
CA VAL A 179 6.55 0.14 -19.07
C VAL A 179 8.06 0.01 -18.99
N ARG A 180 8.73 0.40 -20.08
CA ARG A 180 10.18 0.54 -20.18
C ARG A 180 10.57 1.98 -19.93
#